data_AF-A0A2A6NRW1-F1
#
_entry.id   AF-A0A2A6NRW1-F1
#
_cell.length_a   1.000
_cell.length_b   1.000
_cell.length_c   1.000
_cell.angle_alpha   90.00
_cell.angle_beta   90.00
_cell.angle_gamma   90.00
#
_symmetry.space_group_name_H-M   'P 1'
#
loop_
_entity.id
_entity.type
_entity.pdbx_description
1 polymer ?
#
loop_
_entity_poly.entity_id
_entity_poly.type
_entity_poly.pdbx_seq_one_letter_code
_entity_poly.pdbx_strand_id
1 'polypeptide(L)'
;MTAAITVSERAARRIGQILSKEGDGAKLRISVEGGGCSGFQYKFDVERTQADDDLVIERDSAVVLIDPASVPFLAGSEVDFVDDLIGASFRVVNPNATASCGCGTSFSI
;
A
#
# COMPACT_ATOMS: atom_id res chain seq x y z
N MET A 1 16.84 13.64 -3.92
CA MET A 1 15.79 13.14 -4.84
C MET A 1 14.76 12.49 -3.94
N THR A 2 13.56 13.05 -3.84
CA THR A 2 12.48 12.51 -3.01
C THR A 2 12.08 11.15 -3.57
N ALA A 3 12.29 10.09 -2.78
CA ALA A 3 11.91 8.73 -3.15
C ALA A 3 10.38 8.63 -3.09
N ALA A 4 9.71 9.06 -4.15
CA ALA A 4 8.26 9.06 -4.24
C ALA A 4 7.75 7.62 -4.23
N ILE A 5 6.76 7.36 -3.37
CA ILE A 5 6.04 6.09 -3.36
C ILE A 5 5.17 6.07 -4.61
N THR A 6 5.29 5.01 -5.41
CA THR A 6 4.48 4.83 -6.62
C THR A 6 3.43 3.76 -6.38
N VAL A 7 2.32 3.87 -7.10
CA VAL A 7 1.23 2.88 -7.09
C VAL A 7 1.03 2.41 -8.52
N SER A 8 1.00 1.10 -8.76
CA SER A 8 0.77 0.56 -10.09
C SER A 8 -0.66 0.85 -10.56
N GLU A 9 -0.88 0.83 -11.87
CA GLU A 9 -2.22 1.02 -12.45
C GLU A 9 -3.21 -0.04 -11.92
N ARG A 10 -2.74 -1.27 -11.69
CA ARG A 10 -3.56 -2.37 -11.16
C ARG A 10 -4.00 -2.09 -9.74
N ALA A 11 -3.06 -1.67 -8.89
CA ALA A 11 -3.34 -1.30 -7.52
C ALA A 11 -4.29 -0.10 -7.47
N ALA A 12 -4.01 0.96 -8.23
CA ALA A 12 -4.87 2.14 -8.30
C ALA A 12 -6.30 1.78 -8.75
N ARG A 13 -6.44 0.94 -9.78
CA ARG A 13 -7.75 0.49 -10.26
C ARG A 13 -8.50 -0.31 -9.19
N ARG A 14 -7.82 -1.22 -8.47
CA ARG A 14 -8.44 -2.00 -7.40
C ARG A 14 -8.87 -1.11 -6.23
N ILE A 15 -8.01 -0.19 -5.83
CA ILE A 15 -8.30 0.76 -4.75
C ILE A 15 -9.51 1.59 -5.15
N GLY A 16 -9.51 2.19 -6.35
CA GLY A 16 -10.66 2.95 -6.86
C GLY A 16 -11.96 2.14 -6.87
N GLN A 17 -11.91 0.84 -7.19
CA GLN A 17 -13.08 -0.05 -7.06
C GLN A 17 -13.56 -0.24 -5.61
N ILE A 18 -12.64 -0.36 -4.65
CA ILE A 18 -12.96 -0.49 -3.23
C ILE A 18 -13.59 0.83 -2.73
N LEU A 19 -12.96 1.97 -3.04
CA LEU A 19 -13.45 3.28 -2.67
C LEU A 19 -14.83 3.56 -3.27
N SER A 20 -15.03 3.19 -4.54
CA SER A 20 -16.33 3.32 -5.22
C SER A 20 -17.42 2.47 -4.57
N LYS A 21 -17.07 1.34 -3.95
CA LYS A 21 -18.04 0.49 -3.22
C LYS A 21 -18.35 1.03 -1.83
N GLU A 22 -17.39 1.64 -1.16
CA GLU A 22 -17.54 2.25 0.17
C GLU A 22 -18.32 3.57 0.14
N GLY A 23 -18.20 4.32 -0.97
CA GLY A 23 -18.92 5.55 -1.23
C GLY A 23 -18.02 6.79 -1.27
N ASP A 24 -18.66 7.94 -1.48
CA ASP A 24 -17.96 9.22 -1.65
C ASP A 24 -17.14 9.60 -0.40
N GLY A 25 -15.88 10.01 -0.63
CA GLY A 25 -14.95 10.39 0.43
C GLY A 25 -14.22 9.23 1.12
N ALA A 26 -14.39 7.99 0.68
CA ALA A 26 -13.55 6.88 1.14
C ALA A 26 -12.10 7.05 0.63
N LYS A 27 -11.13 6.80 1.50
CA LYS A 27 -9.69 6.84 1.22
C LYS A 27 -9.05 5.57 1.78
N LEU A 28 -7.99 5.10 1.13
CA LEU A 28 -7.29 3.89 1.55
C LEU A 28 -6.08 4.26 2.40
N ARG A 29 -6.09 3.93 3.68
CA ARG A 29 -4.92 4.05 4.55
C ARG A 29 -4.01 2.83 4.40
N ILE A 30 -2.72 3.08 4.19
CA ILE A 30 -1.68 2.06 4.18
C ILE A 30 -0.78 2.25 5.41
N SER A 31 -0.72 1.21 6.23
CA SER A 31 0.13 1.17 7.41
C SER A 31 1.02 -0.08 7.36
N VAL A 32 2.25 0.01 7.86
CA VAL A 32 3.15 -1.15 7.96
C VAL A 32 3.08 -1.69 9.39
N GLU A 33 2.63 -2.94 9.55
CA GLU A 33 2.63 -3.65 10.83
C GLU A 33 3.72 -4.72 10.87
N GLY A 34 4.46 -4.81 11.97
CA GLY A 34 5.42 -5.88 12.20
C GLY A 34 4.72 -7.16 12.65
N GLY A 35 4.69 -8.22 11.83
CA GLY A 35 3.99 -9.46 12.22
C GLY A 35 3.87 -10.61 11.22
N GLY A 36 4.55 -10.56 10.06
CA GLY A 36 4.54 -11.65 9.07
C GLY A 36 5.65 -12.67 9.33
N CYS A 37 5.64 -13.80 8.59
CA CYS A 37 6.67 -14.86 8.66
C CYS A 37 8.13 -14.34 8.47
N SER A 38 8.29 -13.11 8.00
CA SER A 38 9.57 -12.46 7.69
C SER A 38 9.76 -11.08 8.34
N GLY A 39 8.85 -10.63 9.21
CA GLY A 39 9.02 -9.41 10.02
C GLY A 39 7.95 -8.33 9.79
N PHE A 40 7.58 -7.99 8.55
CA PHE A 40 6.67 -6.87 8.27
C PHE A 40 5.55 -7.22 7.27
N GLN A 41 4.39 -6.58 7.43
CA GLN A 41 3.17 -6.74 6.61
C GLN A 41 2.56 -5.37 6.33
N TYR A 42 2.00 -5.20 5.13
CA TYR A 42 1.22 -4.02 4.79
C TYR A 42 -0.24 -4.23 5.15
N LYS A 43 -0.81 -3.26 5.82
CA LYS A 43 -2.22 -3.20 6.18
C LYS A 43 -2.90 -2.11 5.38
N PHE A 44 -4.10 -2.44 4.93
CA PHE A 44 -4.94 -1.58 4.12
C PHE A 44 -6.25 -1.39 4.86
N ASP A 45 -6.49 -0.19 5.35
CA ASP A 45 -7.73 0.20 6.01
C ASP A 45 -8.45 1.24 5.14
N VAL A 46 -9.78 1.25 5.19
CA VAL A 46 -10.56 2.30 4.50
C VAL A 46 -11.01 3.31 5.55
N GLU A 47 -10.58 4.55 5.40
CA GLU A 47 -10.96 5.66 6.25
C GLU A 47 -11.48 6.82 5.41
N ARG A 48 -12.38 7.61 5.99
CA ARG A 48 -12.91 8.82 5.33
C ARG A 48 -12.18 10.09 5.77
N THR A 49 -11.53 10.01 6.91
CA THR A 49 -10.73 11.06 7.52
C THR A 49 -9.25 10.82 7.23
N GLN A 50 -8.53 11.89 6.89
CA GLN A 50 -7.08 11.90 6.85
C GLN A 50 -6.56 12.64 8.09
N ALA A 51 -5.42 12.22 8.63
CA ALA A 51 -4.69 13.05 9.60
C ALA A 51 -3.90 14.14 8.88
N ASP A 52 -3.54 15.22 9.60
CA ASP A 52 -2.72 16.31 9.06
C ASP A 52 -1.30 15.86 8.69
N ASP A 53 -0.77 14.87 9.41
CA ASP A 53 0.56 14.33 9.19
C ASP A 53 0.59 13.17 8.17
N ASP A 54 -0.57 12.76 7.64
CA ASP A 54 -0.65 11.66 6.68
C ASP A 54 -0.18 12.12 5.30
N LEU A 55 0.62 11.28 4.65
CA LEU A 55 1.01 11.49 3.26
C LEU A 55 -0.14 11.06 2.35
N VAL A 56 -0.72 12.03 1.63
CA VAL A 56 -1.78 11.77 0.65
C VAL A 56 -1.15 11.52 -0.73
N ILE A 57 -1.46 10.37 -1.31
CA ILE A 57 -1.07 9.99 -2.67
C ILE A 57 -2.34 9.78 -3.48
N GLU A 58 -2.53 10.66 -4.46
CA GLU A 58 -3.62 10.57 -5.42
C GLU A 58 -3.09 9.95 -6.70
N ARG A 59 -3.68 8.82 -7.11
CA ARG A 59 -3.34 8.14 -8.35
C ARG A 59 -4.60 7.69 -9.06
N ASP A 60 -4.87 8.30 -10.22
CA ASP A 60 -6.06 8.06 -11.01
C ASP A 60 -7.35 8.24 -10.19
N SER A 61 -8.03 7.14 -9.83
CA SER A 61 -9.25 7.14 -9.01
C SER A 61 -9.01 6.57 -7.60
N ALA A 62 -7.76 6.41 -7.21
CA ALA A 62 -7.35 5.94 -5.90
C ALA A 62 -6.79 7.09 -5.06
N VAL A 63 -7.34 7.26 -3.87
CA VAL A 63 -6.77 8.13 -2.84
C VAL A 63 -6.17 7.26 -1.76
N VAL A 64 -4.86 7.37 -1.58
CA VAL A 64 -4.09 6.58 -0.63
C VAL A 64 -3.53 7.51 0.44
N LEU A 65 -3.73 7.14 1.70
CA LEU A 65 -3.17 7.81 2.87
C LEU A 65 -2.07 6.92 3.44
N ILE A 66 -0.93 7.50 3.79
CA ILE A 66 0.18 6.75 4.38
C ILE A 66 0.57 7.43 5.69
N ASP A 67 0.56 6.64 6.77
CA ASP A 67 1.04 7.09 8.07
C ASP A 67 2.49 7.59 7.98
N PRO A 68 2.87 8.70 8.64
CA PRO A 68 4.23 9.20 8.64
C PRO A 68 5.25 8.17 9.17
N ALA A 69 4.82 7.28 10.06
CA ALA A 69 5.63 6.15 10.53
C ALA A 69 5.90 5.10 9.44
N SER A 70 4.98 4.94 8.48
CA SER A 70 5.08 3.97 7.37
C SER A 70 5.77 4.56 6.14
N VAL A 71 5.76 5.88 5.97
CA VAL A 71 6.46 6.60 4.88
C VAL A 71 7.90 6.12 4.67
N PRO A 72 8.79 6.03 5.69
CA PRO A 72 10.16 5.58 5.46
C PRO A 72 10.26 4.13 5.00
N PHE A 73 9.30 3.27 5.36
CA PHE A 73 9.24 1.87 4.91
C PHE A 73 8.72 1.73 3.48
N LEU A 74 7.95 2.72 3.01
CA LEU A 74 7.38 2.75 1.67
C LEU A 74 8.15 3.69 0.72
N ALA A 75 9.06 4.51 1.23
CA ALA A 75 9.82 5.48 0.47
C ALA A 75 10.59 4.81 -0.69
N GLY A 76 10.29 5.23 -1.92
CA GLY A 76 10.87 4.65 -3.14
C GLY A 76 10.34 3.26 -3.51
N SER A 77 9.28 2.80 -2.84
CA SER A 77 8.62 1.54 -3.14
C SER A 77 7.53 1.73 -4.19
N GLU A 78 7.26 0.67 -4.94
CA GLU A 78 6.12 0.57 -5.84
C GLU A 78 5.07 -0.39 -5.27
N VAL A 79 3.86 0.10 -5.03
CA VAL A 79 2.73 -0.71 -4.58
C VAL A 79 2.02 -1.28 -5.80
N ASP A 80 2.13 -2.59 -6.00
CA ASP A 80 1.43 -3.34 -7.03
C ASP A 80 0.30 -4.20 -6.44
N PHE A 81 -0.60 -4.66 -7.29
CA PHE A 81 -1.71 -5.53 -6.90
C PHE A 81 -1.79 -6.73 -7.84
N VAL A 82 -1.78 -7.91 -7.23
CA VAL A 82 -1.81 -9.20 -7.90
C VAL A 82 -3.15 -9.85 -7.61
N ASP A 83 -3.94 -10.02 -8.66
CA ASP A 83 -5.23 -10.72 -8.65
C ASP A 83 -5.05 -12.02 -9.44
N ASP A 84 -4.85 -13.12 -8.72
CA ASP A 84 -4.74 -14.46 -9.30
C ASP A 84 -5.98 -15.29 -8.95
N LEU A 85 -6.17 -16.42 -9.64
CA LEU A 85 -7.26 -17.38 -9.39
C LEU A 85 -7.34 -17.86 -7.93
N ILE A 86 -6.22 -17.82 -7.20
CA ILE A 86 -6.09 -18.27 -5.82
C ILE A 86 -6.42 -17.15 -4.83
N GLY A 87 -6.34 -15.89 -5.25
CA GLY A 87 -6.67 -14.75 -4.41
C GLY A 87 -6.09 -13.42 -4.90
N ALA A 88 -6.61 -12.36 -4.31
CA ALA A 88 -6.14 -10.99 -4.46
C ALA A 88 -5.14 -10.65 -3.35
N SER A 89 -3.96 -10.17 -3.70
CA SER A 89 -2.94 -9.73 -2.74
C SER A 89 -2.23 -8.46 -3.21
N PHE A 90 -1.94 -7.56 -2.26
CA PHE A 90 -1.09 -6.40 -2.53
C PHE A 90 0.37 -6.81 -2.42
N ARG A 91 1.15 -6.41 -3.42
CA ARG A 91 2.58 -6.69 -3.51
C ARG A 91 3.33 -5.37 -3.54
N VAL A 92 4.17 -5.13 -2.54
CA VAL A 92 5.01 -3.92 -2.52
C VAL A 92 6.42 -4.29 -2.95
N VAL A 93 6.89 -3.63 -4.00
CA VAL A 93 8.25 -3.74 -4.51
C VAL A 93 9.05 -2.60 -3.91
N ASN A 94 9.70 -2.86 -2.77
CA ASN A 94 10.60 -1.89 -2.15
C ASN A 94 12.05 -2.22 -2.55
N PRO A 95 12.77 -1.31 -3.24
CA PRO A 95 14.17 -1.52 -3.60
C PRO A 95 15.10 -1.59 -2.37
N ASN A 96 14.65 -1.08 -1.22
CA ASN A 96 15.35 -1.21 0.06
C ASN A 96 15.03 -2.52 0.81
N ALA A 97 14.03 -3.29 0.37
CA ALA A 97 13.70 -4.56 1.00
C ALA A 97 14.67 -5.64 0.52
N THR A 98 15.52 -6.10 1.44
CA THR A 98 16.62 -7.04 1.17
C THR A 98 16.16 -8.49 1.02
N ALA A 99 14.97 -8.84 1.53
CA ALA A 99 14.43 -10.20 1.46
C ALA A 99 12.93 -10.23 1.17
N SER A 100 12.53 -10.81 0.03
CA SER A 100 11.16 -11.28 -0.21
C SER A 100 11.09 -12.77 0.09
N CYS A 101 10.31 -13.20 1.07
CA CYS A 101 10.10 -14.62 1.30
C CYS A 101 9.38 -15.23 0.09
N GLY A 102 9.78 -16.43 -0.34
CA GLY A 102 9.33 -17.08 -1.58
C GLY A 102 7.82 -17.31 -1.74
N CYS A 103 6.99 -16.91 -0.76
CA CYS A 103 5.53 -16.90 -0.80
C CYS A 103 4.90 -15.55 -1.21
N GLY A 104 5.68 -14.46 -1.33
CA GLY A 104 5.22 -13.16 -1.84
C GLY A 104 4.38 -12.31 -0.87
N THR A 105 4.02 -12.84 0.31
CA THR A 105 3.15 -12.18 1.30
C THR A 105 3.89 -11.54 2.49
N SER A 106 5.23 -11.61 2.54
CA SER A 106 6.03 -11.05 3.64
C SER A 106 7.41 -10.61 3.16
N PHE A 107 7.94 -9.53 3.73
CA PHE A 107 9.25 -8.98 3.41
C PHE A 107 10.06 -8.68 4.69
N SER A 108 11.39 -8.65 4.53
CA SER A 108 12.35 -8.20 5.53
C SER A 108 13.18 -7.04 4.95
N ILE A 109 13.45 -6.05 5.79
CA ILE A 109 14.33 -4.90 5.48
C ILE A 109 15.73 -5.16 6.00
#